data_AF-A0A2D4HS84-F1
#
_entry.id   AF-A0A2D4HS84-F1
#
_cell.length_a   1.000
_cell.length_b   1.000
_cell.length_c   1.000
_cell.angle_alpha   90.00
_cell.angle_beta   90.00
_cell.angle_gamma   90.00
#
_symmetry.space_group_name_H-M   'P 1'
#
loop_
_entity.id
_entity.type
_entity.pdbx_description
1 polymer ?
#
loop_
_entity_poly.entity_id
_entity_poly.type
_entity_poly.pdbx_seq_one_letter_code
_entity_poly.pdbx_strand_id
1 'polypeptide(L)'
;LNGIVNGKLDYKTQITTKKTRKTLPKTFFRMTDELNLKDIWRERNINKRQYTFYSNRHLSWSRIDMIWMSADLLFNIQDIEIETSIWADHNPITVVWKGQKKRSRWTLNNRIIKEENFKLKMEKELTFFFQRK
;
A
#
# COMPACT_ATOMS: atom_id res chain seq x y z
N LEU A 1 -9.03 17.68 -4.98
CA LEU A 1 -8.86 16.90 -6.23
C LEU A 1 -8.29 15.56 -5.82
N ASN A 2 -9.04 14.50 -6.03
CA ASN A 2 -8.72 13.19 -5.47
C ASN A 2 -7.55 12.56 -6.24
N GLY A 3 -6.58 11.99 -5.54
CA GLY A 3 -5.40 11.37 -6.15
C GLY A 3 -5.71 9.95 -6.60
N ILE A 4 -5.55 9.68 -7.89
CA ILE A 4 -5.71 8.33 -8.47
C ILE A 4 -4.34 7.72 -8.81
N VAL A 5 -4.24 6.40 -8.91
CA VAL A 5 -2.99 5.74 -9.31
C VAL A 5 -2.83 5.79 -10.84
N ASN A 6 -3.85 5.36 -11.58
CA ASN A 6 -3.81 5.27 -13.04
C ASN A 6 -4.98 6.03 -13.70
N GLY A 7 -4.68 7.10 -14.44
CA GLY A 7 -5.69 7.94 -15.09
C GLY A 7 -6.55 7.27 -16.17
N LYS A 8 -6.15 6.11 -16.69
CA LYS A 8 -6.92 5.34 -17.70
C LYS A 8 -7.84 4.31 -17.02
N LEU A 9 -7.34 3.62 -16.00
CA LEU A 9 -8.04 2.52 -15.35
C LEU A 9 -8.90 2.99 -14.16
N ASP A 10 -8.39 3.92 -13.36
CA ASP A 10 -9.00 4.40 -12.11
C ASP A 10 -9.93 5.60 -12.30
N TYR A 11 -10.16 6.02 -13.54
CA TYR A 11 -11.02 7.15 -13.84
C TYR A 11 -11.80 6.97 -15.14
N LYS A 12 -13.06 7.41 -15.12
CA LYS A 12 -13.95 7.49 -16.30
C LYS A 12 -14.82 8.73 -16.19
N THR A 13 -14.91 9.49 -17.27
CA THR A 13 -15.80 10.65 -17.38
C THR A 13 -16.58 10.55 -18.69
N GLN A 14 -17.78 11.12 -18.70
CA GLN A 14 -18.59 11.27 -19.91
C GLN A 14 -18.21 12.53 -20.71
N ILE A 15 -17.48 13.47 -20.10
CA ILE A 15 -17.13 14.75 -20.72
C ILE A 15 -15.68 14.71 -21.22
N THR A 16 -15.45 15.10 -22.47
CA THR A 16 -14.11 15.29 -23.06
C THR A 16 -13.42 16.52 -22.48
N THR A 17 -12.94 16.41 -21.26
CA THR A 17 -12.13 17.47 -20.61
C THR A 17 -10.64 17.22 -20.83
N LYS A 18 -9.94 18.15 -21.48
CA LYS A 18 -8.46 18.19 -21.63
C LYS A 18 -7.73 18.55 -20.32
N LYS A 19 -8.26 18.21 -19.15
CA LYS A 19 -7.62 18.53 -17.86
C LYS A 19 -6.64 17.41 -17.48
N THR A 20 -5.40 17.80 -17.19
CA THR A 20 -4.40 16.92 -16.57
C THR A 20 -4.90 16.47 -15.20
N ARG A 21 -5.06 15.16 -15.04
CA ARG A 21 -5.57 14.57 -13.80
C ARG A 21 -4.43 14.45 -12.81
N LYS A 22 -4.71 14.78 -11.55
CA LYS A 22 -3.72 14.62 -10.47
C LYS A 22 -3.64 13.15 -10.09
N THR A 23 -2.55 12.50 -10.48
CA THR A 23 -2.17 11.20 -9.93
C THR A 23 -1.55 11.40 -8.54
N LEU A 24 -1.42 10.31 -7.79
CA LEU A 24 -0.62 10.32 -6.56
C LEU A 24 0.82 10.82 -6.86
N PRO A 25 1.45 11.56 -5.92
CA PRO A 25 2.76 12.15 -6.13
C PRO A 25 3.85 11.06 -6.26
N LYS A 26 4.92 11.35 -6.99
CA LYS A 26 6.06 10.41 -7.16
C LYS A 26 6.67 9.97 -5.83
N THR A 27 6.66 10.84 -4.82
CA THR A 27 7.14 10.54 -3.46
C THR A 27 6.32 9.46 -2.77
N PHE A 28 5.01 9.39 -3.05
CA PHE A 28 4.16 8.31 -2.55
C PHE A 28 4.58 6.97 -3.16
N PHE A 29 4.76 6.91 -4.48
CA PHE A 29 5.19 5.67 -5.14
C PHE A 29 6.58 5.22 -4.72
N ARG A 30 7.49 6.16 -4.45
CA ARG A 30 8.81 5.83 -3.88
C ARG A 30 8.68 5.21 -2.50
N MET A 31 7.86 5.79 -1.63
CA MET A 31 7.59 5.24 -0.28
C MET A 31 6.96 3.84 -0.35
N THR A 32 5.98 3.64 -1.24
CA THR A 32 5.35 2.32 -1.37
C THR A 32 6.34 1.27 -1.89
N ASP A 33 7.25 1.67 -2.79
CA ASP A 33 8.31 0.79 -3.29
C ASP A 33 9.33 0.44 -2.18
N GLU A 34 9.80 1.45 -1.43
CA GLU A 34 10.70 1.27 -0.28
C GLU A 34 10.13 0.36 0.80
N LEU A 35 8.81 0.43 1.04
CA LEU A 35 8.10 -0.39 2.02
C LEU A 35 7.55 -1.71 1.44
N ASN A 36 7.79 -2.00 0.16
CA ASN A 36 7.27 -3.16 -0.56
C ASN A 36 5.73 -3.30 -0.41
N LEU A 37 5.03 -2.18 -0.50
CA LEU A 37 3.57 -2.08 -0.43
C LEU A 37 2.97 -2.08 -1.84
N LYS A 38 1.89 -2.85 -2.00
CA LYS A 38 1.15 -2.98 -3.25
C LYS A 38 -0.34 -2.72 -3.04
N ASP A 39 -0.98 -2.08 -4.02
CA ASP A 39 -2.43 -1.93 -4.09
C ASP A 39 -3.06 -3.28 -4.46
N ILE A 40 -3.53 -4.03 -3.45
CA ILE A 40 -3.96 -5.43 -3.62
C ILE A 40 -5.11 -5.52 -4.63
N TRP A 41 -6.06 -4.58 -4.55
CA TRP A 41 -7.22 -4.63 -5.43
C TRP A 41 -6.76 -4.52 -6.88
N ARG A 42 -5.79 -3.65 -7.17
CA ARG A 42 -5.22 -3.52 -8.52
C ARG A 42 -4.36 -4.71 -8.93
N GLU A 43 -3.58 -5.30 -8.02
CA GLU A 43 -2.78 -6.51 -8.31
C GLU A 43 -3.69 -7.68 -8.73
N ARG A 44 -4.86 -7.85 -8.10
CA ARG A 44 -5.84 -8.90 -8.45
C ARG A 44 -6.69 -8.55 -9.67
N ASN A 45 -6.90 -7.26 -9.93
CA ASN A 45 -7.82 -6.76 -10.96
C ASN A 45 -7.11 -5.84 -11.97
N ILE A 46 -5.99 -6.30 -12.54
CA ILE A 46 -5.08 -5.49 -13.37
C ILE A 46 -5.82 -4.68 -14.44
N ASN A 47 -6.75 -5.31 -15.17
CA ASN A 47 -7.45 -4.69 -16.29
C ASN A 47 -8.89 -4.25 -15.95
N LYS A 48 -9.42 -4.57 -14.76
CA LYS A 48 -10.80 -4.19 -14.43
C LYS A 48 -10.90 -2.69 -14.19
N ARG A 49 -12.03 -2.13 -14.63
CA ARG A 49 -12.39 -0.72 -14.49
C ARG A 49 -13.61 -0.62 -13.57
N GLN A 50 -13.37 -0.73 -12.28
CA GLN A 50 -14.35 -0.50 -11.21
C GLN A 50 -13.91 0.69 -10.36
N TYR A 51 -14.88 1.35 -9.74
CA TYR A 51 -14.72 2.67 -9.14
C TYR A 51 -15.37 2.71 -7.77
N THR A 52 -14.77 3.48 -6.86
CA THR A 52 -15.25 3.60 -5.49
C THR A 52 -16.13 4.83 -5.29
N PHE A 53 -16.07 5.82 -6.18
CA PHE A 53 -16.76 7.09 -6.00
C PHE A 53 -17.30 7.65 -7.32
N TYR A 54 -18.50 8.25 -7.27
CA TYR A 54 -19.07 9.05 -8.34
C TYR A 54 -19.17 10.52 -7.96
N SER A 55 -18.59 11.39 -8.80
CA SER A 55 -18.74 12.83 -8.65
C SER A 55 -19.86 13.36 -9.53
N ASN A 56 -21.00 13.73 -8.91
CA ASN A 56 -22.13 14.37 -9.61
C ASN A 56 -21.69 15.64 -10.35
N ARG A 57 -20.92 16.52 -9.68
CA ARG A 57 -20.43 17.79 -10.26
C ARG A 57 -19.59 17.58 -11.52
N HIS A 58 -18.84 16.48 -11.60
CA HIS A 58 -17.89 16.22 -12.68
C HIS A 58 -18.36 15.12 -13.64
N LEU A 59 -19.56 14.56 -13.42
CA LEU A 59 -20.13 13.42 -14.14
C LEU A 59 -19.07 12.33 -14.40
N SER A 60 -18.34 11.98 -13.34
CA SER A 60 -17.17 11.11 -13.44
C SER A 60 -17.05 10.12 -12.30
N TRP A 61 -16.61 8.93 -12.66
CA TRP A 61 -16.26 7.85 -11.76
C TRP A 61 -14.75 7.84 -11.48
N SER A 62 -14.38 7.63 -10.22
CA SER A 62 -12.99 7.51 -9.79
C SER A 62 -12.82 6.42 -8.75
N ARG A 63 -11.68 5.72 -8.78
CA ARG A 63 -11.24 4.83 -7.70
C ARG A 63 -10.24 5.57 -6.82
N ILE A 64 -10.70 6.02 -5.67
CA ILE A 64 -9.95 6.88 -4.74
C ILE A 64 -9.71 6.21 -3.39
N ASP A 65 -10.44 5.14 -3.12
CA ASP A 65 -10.23 4.25 -1.99
C ASP A 65 -9.36 3.08 -2.46
N MET A 66 -8.29 2.79 -1.72
CA MET A 66 -7.24 1.86 -2.12
C MET A 66 -6.75 1.08 -0.91
N ILE A 67 -6.40 -0.19 -1.10
CA ILE A 67 -5.89 -1.06 -0.03
C ILE A 67 -4.44 -1.41 -0.35
N TRP A 68 -3.52 -0.73 0.33
CA TRP A 68 -2.07 -0.96 0.22
C TRP A 68 -1.61 -1.93 1.32
N MET A 69 -1.04 -3.06 0.93
CA MET A 69 -0.49 -4.04 1.88
C MET A 69 0.86 -4.54 1.41
N SER A 70 1.64 -5.08 2.35
CA SER A 70 2.92 -5.72 2.03
C SER A 70 2.73 -6.82 0.99
N ALA A 71 3.62 -6.86 -0.01
CA ALA A 71 3.59 -7.87 -1.06
C ALA A 71 3.59 -9.31 -0.51
N ASP A 72 4.22 -9.53 0.65
CA ASP A 72 4.29 -10.84 1.31
C ASP A 72 2.91 -11.38 1.74
N LEU A 73 1.95 -10.48 1.99
CA LEU A 73 0.60 -10.84 2.45
C LEU A 73 -0.36 -11.15 1.29
N LEU A 74 0.04 -10.92 0.04
CA LEU A 74 -0.81 -11.12 -1.14
C LEU A 74 -1.31 -12.56 -1.29
N PHE A 75 -0.48 -13.54 -0.90
CA PHE A 75 -0.82 -14.96 -0.95
C PHE A 75 -1.92 -15.36 0.05
N ASN A 76 -2.09 -14.57 1.12
CA ASN A 76 -3.09 -14.82 2.14
C ASN A 76 -4.46 -14.23 1.77
N ILE A 77 -4.53 -13.33 0.81
CA ILE A 77 -5.79 -12.76 0.33
C ILE A 77 -6.54 -13.84 -0.48
N GLN A 78 -7.76 -14.16 -0.06
CA GLN A 78 -8.65 -15.07 -0.77
C GLN A 78 -9.35 -14.34 -1.89
N ASP A 79 -10.00 -13.23 -1.53
CA ASP A 79 -10.84 -12.46 -2.43
C ASP A 79 -10.79 -10.97 -2.10
N ILE A 80 -11.05 -10.14 -3.10
CA ILE A 80 -11.07 -8.68 -2.98
C ILE A 80 -11.93 -8.05 -4.08
N GLU A 81 -13.02 -7.39 -3.68
CA GLU A 81 -14.01 -6.82 -4.60
C GLU A 81 -14.42 -5.39 -4.21
N ILE A 82 -14.89 -4.63 -5.20
CA ILE A 82 -15.57 -3.34 -4.96
C ILE A 82 -17.06 -3.63 -5.13
N GLU A 83 -17.81 -3.48 -4.05
CA GLU A 83 -19.25 -3.73 -4.03
C GLU A 83 -20.02 -2.43 -4.27
N THR A 84 -21.24 -2.54 -4.79
CA THR A 84 -22.10 -1.38 -5.02
C THR A 84 -22.82 -0.97 -3.74
N SER A 85 -22.64 0.28 -3.30
CA SER A 85 -23.42 0.84 -2.20
C SER A 85 -24.65 1.59 -2.73
N ILE A 86 -25.79 1.39 -2.09
CA ILE A 86 -27.00 2.20 -2.33
C ILE A 86 -27.19 3.30 -1.27
N TRP A 87 -26.44 3.23 -0.17
CA TRP A 87 -26.62 4.10 1.00
C TRP A 87 -25.56 5.18 1.11
N ALA A 88 -24.35 4.91 0.62
CA ALA A 88 -23.21 5.81 0.69
C ALA A 88 -22.82 6.29 -0.71
N ASP A 89 -22.21 7.47 -0.77
CA ASP A 89 -21.59 8.03 -1.98
C ASP A 89 -20.28 7.31 -2.37
N HIS A 90 -19.77 6.46 -1.48
CA HIS A 90 -18.67 5.54 -1.72
C HIS A 90 -19.11 4.07 -1.73
N ASN A 91 -18.61 3.35 -2.74
CA ASN A 91 -18.68 1.89 -2.86
C ASN A 91 -17.63 1.24 -1.95
N PRO A 92 -18.01 0.31 -1.06
CA PRO A 92 -17.07 -0.35 -0.17
C PRO A 92 -16.13 -1.30 -0.92
N ILE A 93 -14.95 -1.50 -0.35
CA ILE A 93 -13.99 -2.52 -0.78
C ILE A 93 -14.01 -3.64 0.25
N THR A 94 -14.41 -4.84 -0.16
CA THR A 94 -14.43 -6.01 0.71
C THR A 94 -13.20 -6.88 0.45
N VAL A 95 -12.61 -7.40 1.54
CA VAL A 95 -11.41 -8.24 1.48
C VAL A 95 -11.64 -9.49 2.32
N VAL A 96 -11.52 -10.65 1.70
CA VAL A 96 -11.54 -11.94 2.39
C VAL A 96 -10.10 -12.38 2.60
N TRP A 97 -9.68 -12.48 3.85
CA TRP A 97 -8.30 -12.81 4.23
C TRP A 97 -8.23 -14.18 4.92
N LYS A 98 -7.30 -15.06 4.49
CA LYS A 98 -6.99 -16.34 5.18
C LYS A 98 -6.45 -16.13 6.61
N GLY A 99 -6.15 -14.90 6.98
CA GLY A 99 -5.41 -14.57 8.19
C GLY A 99 -3.94 -14.91 8.06
N GLN A 100 -3.20 -14.65 9.13
CA GLN A 100 -1.78 -14.93 9.23
C GLN A 100 -1.52 -15.72 10.51
N LYS A 101 -0.64 -16.72 10.45
CA LYS A 101 -0.13 -17.35 11.67
C LYS A 101 0.48 -16.26 12.54
N LYS A 102 0.13 -16.23 13.83
CA LYS A 102 0.75 -15.30 14.79
C LYS A 102 2.27 -15.46 14.68
N ARG A 103 2.95 -14.40 14.25
CA ARG A 103 4.40 -14.32 14.35
C ARG A 103 4.72 -14.13 15.83
N SER A 104 5.53 -15.01 16.41
CA SER A 104 6.11 -14.73 17.72
C SER A 104 6.83 -13.39 17.65
N ARG A 105 6.68 -12.56 18.68
CA ARG A 105 7.48 -11.34 18.79
C ARG A 105 8.94 -11.77 18.81
N TRP A 106 9.74 -11.20 17.92
CA TRP A 106 11.18 -11.41 18.00
C TRP A 106 11.65 -10.84 19.35
N THR A 107 12.32 -11.66 20.13
CA THR A 107 12.99 -11.25 21.37
C THR A 107 14.47 -11.45 21.16
N LEU A 108 15.25 -10.39 21.40
CA LEU A 108 16.70 -10.49 21.35
C LEU A 108 17.17 -11.56 22.36
N ASN A 109 17.98 -12.49 21.89
CA ASN A 109 18.58 -13.47 22.79
C ASN A 109 19.65 -12.78 23.63
N ASN A 110 19.32 -12.50 24.90
CA ASN A 110 20.22 -11.85 25.85
C ASN A 110 21.54 -12.58 26.08
N ARG A 111 21.64 -13.87 25.74
CA ARG A 111 22.89 -14.63 25.82
C ARG A 111 23.91 -14.13 24.79
N ILE A 112 23.47 -13.88 23.56
CA ILE A 112 24.34 -13.41 22.46
C ILE A 112 24.99 -12.07 22.83
N ILE A 113 24.24 -11.18 23.50
CA ILE A 113 24.75 -9.88 23.95
C ILE A 113 25.89 -10.04 24.98
N LYS A 114 25.86 -11.10 25.77
CA LYS A 114 26.85 -11.34 26.82
C LYS A 114 28.13 -12.01 26.31
N GLU A 115 28.14 -12.53 25.09
CA GLU A 115 29.31 -13.17 24.50
C GLU A 115 30.41 -12.15 24.22
N GLU A 116 31.64 -12.46 24.62
CA GLU A 116 32.77 -11.54 24.55
C GLU A 116 33.10 -11.13 23.10
N ASN A 117 33.04 -12.10 22.19
CA ASN A 117 33.23 -11.85 20.75
C ASN A 117 32.20 -10.85 20.19
N PHE A 118 30.97 -10.90 20.68
CA PHE A 118 29.91 -9.98 20.26
C PHE A 118 30.15 -8.57 20.81
N LYS A 119 30.56 -8.45 22.09
CA LYS A 119 30.91 -7.16 22.68
C LYS A 119 32.06 -6.48 21.96
N LEU A 120 33.16 -7.19 21.74
CA LEU A 120 34.34 -6.66 21.02
C LEU A 120 33.98 -6.18 19.60
N LYS A 121 33.14 -6.95 18.90
CA LYS A 121 32.64 -6.55 17.59
C LYS A 121 31.78 -5.28 17.68
N MET A 122 30.85 -5.22 18.62
CA MET A 122 29.98 -4.06 18.82
C MET A 122 30.76 -2.80 19.20
N GLU A 123 31.74 -2.90 20.09
CA GLU A 123 32.63 -1.80 20.45
C GLU A 123 33.37 -1.27 19.22
N LYS A 124 33.95 -2.16 18.41
CA LYS A 124 34.64 -1.77 17.18
C LYS A 124 33.73 -1.03 16.19
N GLU A 125 32.52 -1.54 15.96
CA GLU A 125 31.52 -0.91 15.07
C GLU A 125 31.04 0.44 15.61
N LEU A 126 30.81 0.54 16.93
CA LEU A 126 30.42 1.80 17.57
C LEU A 126 31.54 2.84 17.48
N THR A 127 32.78 2.46 17.79
CA THR A 127 33.95 3.34 17.64
C THR A 127 34.09 3.82 16.20
N PHE A 128 33.96 2.92 15.23
CA PHE A 128 34.01 3.27 13.81
C PHE A 128 32.91 4.25 13.39
N PHE A 129 31.68 4.03 13.85
CA PHE A 129 30.54 4.91 13.55
C PHE A 129 30.74 6.32 14.11
N PHE A 130 31.21 6.45 15.35
CA PHE A 130 31.44 7.74 15.99
C PHE A 130 32.71 8.45 15.52
N GLN A 131 33.72 7.73 15.03
CA GLN A 131 34.94 8.32 14.42
C GLN A 131 34.70 8.89 13.01
N ARG A 132 33.60 8.53 12.35
CA ARG A 132 33.23 9.01 11.00
C ARG A 132 32.28 10.21 11.01
N LYS A 133 32.03 10.81 12.18
CA LYS A 133 31.49 12.16 12.32
C LYS A 133 32.61 13.14 12.62
#